data_AF-A0A3B1DP23-F1
#
_entry.id   AF-A0A3B1DP23-F1
#
_cell.length_a   1.000
_cell.length_b   1.000
_cell.length_c   1.000
_cell.angle_alpha   90.00
_cell.angle_beta   90.00
_cell.angle_gamma   90.00
#
_symmetry.space_group_name_H-M   'P 1'
#
loop_
_entity.id
_entity.type
_entity.pdbx_description
1 polymer ?
#
loop_
_entity_poly.entity_id
_entity_poly.type
_entity_poly.pdbx_seq_one_letter_code
_entity_poly.pdbx_strand_id
1 'polypeptide(L)'
;GKVNTWKGRPDHMTDPKYDVKKMDKPGLVLLGKRQLKFLDTWAKDWRGADMKCVCSQTIFCNLANYHGKKQEFVFADLDSNGWPQTGRNKAVAAMRKGFAFHYAGDQHLPSISQNGIDKWGDSGFAFCVPSIAAGYPRSWRPDKEGRPVKNRINPKLANTGDYKEGFGNKVTVYAVGNPQAKNRKPVLEKLHDKSSGYGLVHFNKKNRTIKIECFKLLFDANNIKPEDQFPGWPLTIKMEQNYGRKAVAYLPTIEVTGMTNPVVQVIDSLNNEVVYTLRINGTSFRPKVFKKGKYLVRVGNQETGNMKEVKVSSLKANESSKKQFYFTK
;
A
#
# COMPACT_ATOMS: atom_id res chain seq x y z
N GLY A 1 3.63 -24.85 7.25
CA GLY A 1 3.30 -25.73 8.40
C GLY A 1 1.83 -25.58 8.72
N LYS A 2 1.17 -26.64 9.18
CA LYS A 2 -0.27 -26.62 9.51
C LYS A 2 -0.53 -25.67 10.69
N VAL A 3 -1.36 -24.64 10.49
CA VAL A 3 -1.78 -23.70 11.55
C VAL A 3 -3.24 -23.81 11.90
N ASN A 4 -4.04 -24.46 11.06
CA ASN A 4 -5.48 -24.60 11.26
C ASN A 4 -5.79 -25.64 12.34
N THR A 5 -6.62 -25.24 13.30
CA THR A 5 -7.19 -26.09 14.35
C THR A 5 -8.71 -26.24 14.22
N TRP A 6 -9.30 -25.58 13.22
CA TRP A 6 -10.73 -25.58 12.94
C TRP A 6 -11.13 -26.61 11.88
N LYS A 7 -12.44 -26.92 11.83
CA LYS A 7 -13.05 -27.79 10.82
C LYS A 7 -13.32 -27.02 9.53
N GLY A 8 -13.39 -27.74 8.40
CA GLY A 8 -13.68 -27.17 7.08
C GLY A 8 -12.41 -26.79 6.32
N ARG A 9 -12.49 -25.74 5.49
CA ARG A 9 -11.38 -25.31 4.62
C ARG A 9 -10.21 -24.79 5.48
N PRO A 10 -8.97 -25.30 5.31
CA PRO A 10 -7.84 -24.96 6.18
C PRO A 10 -7.42 -23.49 6.18
N ASP A 11 -7.76 -22.76 5.14
CA ASP A 11 -7.46 -21.35 4.89
C ASP A 11 -8.56 -20.39 5.37
N HIS A 12 -9.78 -20.89 5.63
CA HIS A 12 -10.91 -20.07 6.03
C HIS A 12 -11.12 -20.13 7.54
N MET A 13 -10.69 -19.09 8.27
CA MET A 13 -11.09 -18.94 9.66
C MET A 13 -12.38 -18.15 9.77
N THR A 14 -13.40 -18.72 10.40
CA THR A 14 -14.73 -18.14 10.57
C THR A 14 -15.02 -17.61 11.98
N ASP A 15 -14.25 -18.00 13.00
CA ASP A 15 -14.47 -17.59 14.39
C ASP A 15 -13.88 -16.19 14.65
N PRO A 16 -14.71 -15.15 14.87
CA PRO A 16 -14.22 -13.79 15.13
C PRO A 16 -13.57 -13.63 16.52
N LYS A 17 -13.73 -14.62 17.42
CA LYS A 17 -13.09 -14.64 18.74
C LYS A 17 -11.73 -15.33 18.74
N TYR A 18 -11.32 -15.91 17.61
CA TYR A 18 -10.03 -16.60 17.50
C TYR A 18 -8.87 -15.62 17.67
N ASP A 19 -7.89 -16.00 18.50
CA ASP A 19 -6.64 -15.25 18.63
C ASP A 19 -5.74 -15.49 17.42
N VAL A 20 -5.88 -14.63 16.41
CA VAL A 20 -5.14 -14.70 15.15
C VAL A 20 -3.63 -14.58 15.29
N LYS A 21 -3.10 -14.15 16.44
CA LYS A 21 -1.66 -14.21 16.71
C LYS A 21 -1.14 -15.65 16.78
N LYS A 22 -1.98 -16.61 17.17
CA LYS A 22 -1.64 -18.04 17.18
C LYS A 22 -1.39 -18.60 15.77
N MET A 23 -1.82 -17.88 14.72
CA MET A 23 -1.54 -18.22 13.33
C MET A 23 -0.17 -17.70 12.86
N ASP A 24 0.43 -16.71 13.54
CA ASP A 24 1.74 -16.14 13.20
C ASP A 24 2.86 -16.90 13.91
N LYS A 25 3.13 -18.14 13.46
CA LYS A 25 4.11 -19.01 14.10
C LYS A 25 5.55 -18.75 13.58
N PRO A 26 6.58 -18.94 14.42
CA PRO A 26 7.97 -18.95 13.97
C PRO A 26 8.18 -19.93 12.80
N GLY A 27 9.02 -19.55 11.84
CA GLY A 27 9.33 -20.36 10.66
C GLY A 27 8.32 -20.26 9.51
N LEU A 28 7.19 -19.58 9.68
CA LEU A 28 6.29 -19.28 8.56
C LEU A 28 6.90 -18.20 7.65
N VAL A 29 6.75 -18.39 6.34
CA VAL A 29 7.37 -17.56 5.31
C VAL A 29 6.28 -17.13 4.34
N LEU A 30 6.08 -15.81 4.22
CA LEU A 30 5.28 -15.23 3.14
C LEU A 30 6.17 -15.03 1.90
N LEU A 31 7.13 -14.10 2.02
CA LEU A 31 8.17 -13.89 1.02
C LEU A 31 9.46 -14.56 1.47
N GLY A 32 10.05 -15.38 0.61
CA GLY A 32 11.33 -16.04 0.88
C GLY A 32 12.48 -15.04 1.07
N LYS A 33 13.58 -15.49 1.70
CA LYS A 33 14.77 -14.63 1.96
C LYS A 33 15.28 -13.91 0.71
N ARG A 34 15.32 -14.59 -0.44
CA ARG A 34 15.72 -14.02 -1.73
C ARG A 34 14.78 -12.90 -2.19
N GLN A 35 13.46 -13.10 -2.08
CA GLN A 35 12.47 -12.09 -2.47
C GLN A 35 12.53 -10.87 -1.55
N LEU A 36 12.65 -11.07 -0.23
CA LEU A 36 12.81 -9.95 0.71
C LEU A 36 14.10 -9.16 0.46
N LYS A 37 15.22 -9.85 0.22
CA LYS A 37 16.49 -9.19 -0.13
C LYS A 37 16.39 -8.42 -1.44
N PHE A 38 15.73 -8.98 -2.45
CA PHE A 38 15.45 -8.29 -3.70
C PHE A 38 14.61 -7.03 -3.46
N LEU A 39 13.49 -7.15 -2.75
CA LEU A 39 12.57 -6.06 -2.50
C LEU A 39 13.22 -4.92 -1.71
N ASP A 40 14.01 -5.25 -0.69
CA ASP A 40 14.75 -4.25 0.11
C ASP A 40 15.86 -3.57 -0.71
N THR A 41 16.58 -4.32 -1.56
CA THR A 41 17.58 -3.74 -2.49
C THR A 41 16.90 -2.84 -3.52
N TRP A 42 15.85 -3.33 -4.18
CA TRP A 42 15.08 -2.61 -5.20
C TRP A 42 14.45 -1.35 -4.62
N ALA A 43 13.94 -1.36 -3.38
CA ALA A 43 13.37 -0.18 -2.75
C ALA A 43 14.39 0.97 -2.62
N LYS A 44 15.66 0.64 -2.41
CA LYS A 44 16.77 1.59 -2.23
C LYS A 44 17.39 2.07 -3.54
N ASP A 45 17.22 1.31 -4.61
CA ASP A 45 17.77 1.57 -5.94
C ASP A 45 16.76 2.30 -6.83
N TRP A 46 17.06 3.56 -7.16
CA TRP A 46 16.22 4.45 -7.96
C TRP A 46 16.77 4.68 -9.37
N ARG A 47 17.75 3.88 -9.81
CA ARG A 47 18.28 3.95 -11.17
C ARG A 47 17.17 3.75 -12.20
N GLY A 48 17.05 4.69 -13.14
CA GLY A 48 16.03 4.69 -14.19
C GLY A 48 14.59 4.86 -13.68
N ALA A 49 14.39 5.10 -12.39
CA ALA A 49 13.06 5.13 -11.77
C ALA A 49 12.68 6.54 -11.30
N ASP A 50 11.49 6.96 -11.70
CA ASP A 50 10.84 8.19 -11.27
C ASP A 50 9.79 7.95 -10.19
N MET A 51 9.11 6.82 -10.27
CA MET A 51 8.08 6.37 -9.35
C MET A 51 8.19 4.84 -9.30
N LYS A 52 7.72 4.22 -8.21
CA LYS A 52 7.82 2.77 -8.02
C LYS A 52 6.45 2.15 -7.84
N CYS A 53 6.27 1.01 -8.50
CA CYS A 53 5.09 0.16 -8.38
C CYS A 53 5.54 -1.27 -8.10
N VAL A 54 4.95 -1.90 -7.09
CA VAL A 54 5.07 -3.33 -6.82
C VAL A 54 3.85 -4.01 -7.41
N CYS A 55 4.08 -5.09 -8.16
CA CYS A 55 3.03 -5.98 -8.63
C CYS A 55 3.10 -7.30 -7.86
N SER A 56 1.96 -7.80 -7.39
CA SER A 56 1.86 -9.15 -6.81
C SER A 56 0.50 -9.76 -7.10
N GLN A 57 0.35 -11.05 -6.79
CA GLN A 57 -0.91 -11.77 -6.96
C GLN A 57 -2.03 -11.12 -6.13
N THR A 58 -1.80 -10.89 -4.83
CA THR A 58 -2.80 -10.32 -3.90
C THR A 58 -2.23 -9.18 -3.04
N ILE A 59 -3.11 -8.37 -2.45
CA ILE A 59 -2.75 -7.24 -1.57
C ILE A 59 -2.28 -7.72 -0.19
N PHE A 60 -1.43 -6.95 0.50
CA PHE A 60 -0.86 -7.28 1.83
C PHE A 60 -1.83 -7.07 3.01
N CYS A 61 -3.11 -7.40 2.82
CA CYS A 61 -4.18 -7.42 3.81
C CYS A 61 -5.32 -8.31 3.29
N ASN A 62 -6.28 -8.67 4.15
CA ASN A 62 -7.49 -9.37 3.72
C ASN A 62 -8.70 -8.42 3.76
N LEU A 63 -9.27 -8.11 2.59
CA LEU A 63 -10.53 -7.36 2.51
C LEU A 63 -11.70 -8.23 2.01
N ALA A 64 -11.49 -9.53 1.77
CA ALA A 64 -12.56 -10.46 1.44
C ALA A 64 -13.04 -11.17 2.72
N ASN A 65 -14.01 -10.56 3.42
CA ASN A 65 -14.58 -11.16 4.64
C ASN A 65 -15.95 -11.84 4.43
N TYR A 66 -16.45 -11.80 3.19
CA TYR A 66 -17.56 -12.62 2.73
C TYR A 66 -17.23 -13.25 1.37
N HIS A 67 -17.53 -14.53 1.22
CA HIS A 67 -17.05 -15.34 0.10
C HIS A 67 -18.18 -16.10 -0.61
N GLY A 68 -17.99 -16.32 -1.91
CA GLY A 68 -18.82 -17.20 -2.71
C GLY A 68 -20.25 -16.71 -2.96
N LYS A 69 -21.02 -17.52 -3.70
CA LYS A 69 -22.38 -17.18 -4.13
C LYS A 69 -23.32 -16.83 -2.96
N LYS A 70 -23.13 -17.48 -1.81
CA LYS A 70 -23.94 -17.28 -0.60
C LYS A 70 -23.44 -16.14 0.28
N GLN A 71 -22.30 -15.52 -0.06
CA GLN A 71 -21.63 -14.51 0.78
C GLN A 71 -21.46 -15.05 2.21
N GLU A 72 -20.78 -16.19 2.32
CA GLU A 72 -20.47 -16.84 3.59
C GLU A 72 -19.38 -16.07 4.32
N PHE A 73 -19.56 -15.85 5.62
CA PHE A 73 -18.62 -15.08 6.41
C PHE A 73 -17.30 -15.83 6.59
N VAL A 74 -16.20 -15.13 6.32
CA VAL A 74 -14.83 -15.58 6.58
C VAL A 74 -14.15 -14.47 7.37
N PHE A 75 -13.84 -14.73 8.64
CA PHE A 75 -13.21 -13.75 9.51
C PHE A 75 -11.79 -13.41 9.04
N ALA A 76 -11.00 -14.44 8.70
CA ALA A 76 -9.65 -14.31 8.17
C ALA A 76 -9.36 -15.39 7.11
N ASP A 77 -8.79 -14.98 5.98
CA ASP A 77 -8.46 -15.84 4.82
C ASP A 77 -6.93 -15.92 4.65
N LEU A 78 -6.37 -17.10 4.96
CA LEU A 78 -4.93 -17.35 4.97
C LEU A 78 -4.34 -17.38 3.54
N ASP A 79 -5.18 -17.40 2.51
CA ASP A 79 -4.76 -17.33 1.10
C ASP A 79 -4.47 -15.89 0.64
N SER A 80 -4.68 -14.90 1.52
CA SER A 80 -4.28 -13.51 1.28
C SER A 80 -2.84 -13.23 1.78
N ASN A 81 -2.19 -12.20 1.23
CA ASN A 81 -0.90 -11.71 1.74
C ASN A 81 -1.04 -10.94 3.09
N GLY A 82 -2.19 -11.01 3.76
CA GLY A 82 -2.37 -10.54 5.14
C GLY A 82 -1.72 -11.45 6.20
N TRP A 83 -1.41 -12.70 5.83
CA TRP A 83 -0.83 -13.73 6.70
C TRP A 83 0.38 -14.41 6.03
N PRO A 84 1.37 -14.92 6.78
CA PRO A 84 1.64 -14.66 8.20
C PRO A 84 1.96 -13.18 8.46
N GLN A 85 1.45 -12.65 9.58
CA GLN A 85 1.53 -11.22 9.91
C GLN A 85 2.99 -10.73 9.99
N THR A 86 3.90 -11.54 10.55
CA THR A 86 5.33 -11.21 10.59
C THR A 86 5.93 -11.14 9.18
N GLY A 87 5.58 -12.07 8.29
CA GLY A 87 6.04 -12.07 6.90
C GLY A 87 5.51 -10.87 6.11
N ARG A 88 4.21 -10.59 6.26
CA ARG A 88 3.53 -9.41 5.71
C ARG A 88 4.21 -8.11 6.14
N ASN A 89 4.48 -7.95 7.44
CA ASN A 89 5.08 -6.71 7.96
C ASN A 89 6.49 -6.47 7.41
N LYS A 90 7.29 -7.54 7.19
CA LYS A 90 8.60 -7.44 6.54
C LYS A 90 8.48 -6.96 5.09
N ALA A 91 7.53 -7.51 4.33
CA ALA A 91 7.28 -7.11 2.95
C ALA A 91 6.85 -5.64 2.86
N VAL A 92 5.82 -5.25 3.63
CA VAL A 92 5.30 -3.87 3.67
C VAL A 92 6.37 -2.87 4.12
N ALA A 93 7.20 -3.22 5.11
CA ALA A 93 8.31 -2.38 5.54
C ALA A 93 9.35 -2.15 4.44
N ALA A 94 9.68 -3.20 3.66
CA ALA A 94 10.61 -3.08 2.53
C ALA A 94 10.03 -2.21 1.40
N MET A 95 8.76 -2.42 1.02
CA MET A 95 8.07 -1.60 0.00
C MET A 95 8.03 -0.12 0.40
N ARG A 96 7.74 0.15 1.68
CA ARG A 96 7.67 1.51 2.23
C ARG A 96 8.96 2.29 2.01
N LYS A 97 10.14 1.67 2.16
CA LYS A 97 11.45 2.33 1.98
C LYS A 97 11.62 2.97 0.59
N GLY A 98 10.91 2.47 -0.42
CA GLY A 98 10.96 2.98 -1.80
C GLY A 98 9.75 3.81 -2.21
N PHE A 99 8.87 4.21 -1.28
CA PHE A 99 7.63 4.94 -1.60
C PHE A 99 6.78 4.23 -2.66
N ALA A 100 6.82 2.89 -2.68
CA ALA A 100 6.22 2.11 -3.73
C ALA A 100 4.69 2.04 -3.57
N PHE A 101 3.99 2.29 -4.68
CA PHE A 101 2.58 1.96 -4.83
C PHE A 101 2.43 0.44 -5.06
N HIS A 102 1.33 -0.15 -4.62
CA HIS A 102 1.08 -1.58 -4.79
C HIS A 102 -0.12 -1.82 -5.70
N TYR A 103 0.08 -2.59 -6.77
CA TYR A 103 -0.96 -3.04 -7.68
C TYR A 103 -1.08 -4.57 -7.62
N ALA A 104 -2.27 -5.09 -7.36
CA ALA A 104 -2.49 -6.53 -7.23
C ALA A 104 -3.93 -6.92 -7.61
N GLY A 105 -4.25 -8.21 -7.61
CA GLY A 105 -5.59 -8.73 -7.86
C GLY A 105 -5.98 -9.79 -6.83
N ASP A 106 -6.38 -10.98 -7.33
CA ASP A 106 -6.78 -12.17 -6.56
C ASP A 106 -8.11 -12.04 -5.79
N GLN A 107 -8.31 -11.00 -4.97
CA GLN A 107 -9.46 -10.96 -4.06
C GLN A 107 -10.82 -10.79 -4.75
N HIS A 108 -10.88 -10.65 -6.08
CA HIS A 108 -12.11 -10.42 -6.85
C HIS A 108 -12.98 -9.28 -6.29
N LEU A 109 -12.32 -8.32 -5.63
CA LEU A 109 -12.95 -7.26 -4.88
C LEU A 109 -12.12 -5.99 -5.12
N PRO A 110 -12.54 -5.13 -6.06
CA PRO A 110 -11.82 -3.89 -6.29
C PRO A 110 -11.77 -3.08 -5.00
N SER A 111 -10.56 -2.71 -4.58
CA SER A 111 -10.37 -1.95 -3.34
C SER A 111 -9.12 -1.09 -3.38
N ILE A 112 -9.22 0.14 -2.87
CA ILE A 112 -8.06 0.95 -2.52
C ILE A 112 -7.89 0.87 -1.01
N SER A 113 -6.70 0.47 -0.58
CA SER A 113 -6.32 0.46 0.83
C SER A 113 -4.96 1.08 1.05
N GLN A 114 -4.66 1.46 2.28
CA GLN A 114 -3.33 1.85 2.70
C GLN A 114 -2.91 0.97 3.88
N ASN A 115 -1.74 0.37 3.74
CA ASN A 115 -1.19 -0.54 4.73
C ASN A 115 -0.71 0.20 5.97
N GLY A 116 -0.96 -0.37 7.15
CA GLY A 116 -0.35 0.05 8.40
C GLY A 116 0.48 -1.07 9.04
N ILE A 117 1.63 -0.72 9.62
CA ILE A 117 2.42 -1.59 10.50
C ILE A 117 2.23 -1.13 11.95
N ASP A 118 2.71 0.07 12.27
CA ASP A 118 2.67 0.63 13.62
C ASP A 118 1.36 1.37 13.85
N LYS A 119 0.94 2.18 12.87
CA LYS A 119 -0.31 2.94 12.83
C LYS A 119 -1.05 2.71 11.51
N TRP A 120 -2.34 3.04 11.48
CA TRP A 120 -3.10 3.11 10.22
C TRP A 120 -2.47 4.12 9.27
N GLY A 121 -2.50 3.80 7.97
CA GLY A 121 -1.96 4.66 6.91
C GLY A 121 -0.47 4.99 7.02
N ASP A 122 0.34 4.19 7.72
CA ASP A 122 1.78 4.49 7.91
C ASP A 122 2.70 3.89 6.83
N SER A 123 2.12 3.25 5.80
CA SER A 123 2.83 2.61 4.69
C SER A 123 2.16 2.88 3.33
N GLY A 124 2.42 2.01 2.35
CA GLY A 124 2.04 2.20 0.94
C GLY A 124 0.56 2.00 0.70
N PHE A 125 0.04 2.71 -0.30
CA PHE A 125 -1.26 2.43 -0.90
C PHE A 125 -1.20 1.15 -1.72
N ALA A 126 -2.31 0.41 -1.72
CA ALA A 126 -2.54 -0.76 -2.53
C ALA A 126 -3.86 -0.64 -3.27
N PHE A 127 -3.86 -0.96 -4.55
CA PHE A 127 -5.06 -1.16 -5.36
C PHE A 127 -5.18 -2.64 -5.73
N CYS A 128 -6.21 -3.29 -5.18
CA CYS A 128 -6.67 -4.56 -5.71
C CYS A 128 -7.55 -4.26 -6.91
N VAL A 129 -7.07 -4.59 -8.11
CA VAL A 129 -7.82 -4.47 -9.36
C VAL A 129 -9.04 -5.41 -9.33
N PRO A 130 -10.18 -5.02 -9.93
CA PRO A 130 -11.29 -5.95 -10.10
C PRO A 130 -10.89 -7.14 -10.99
N SER A 131 -11.57 -8.27 -10.80
CA SER A 131 -11.53 -9.32 -11.82
C SER A 131 -12.29 -8.85 -13.06
N ILE A 132 -11.78 -9.15 -14.26
CA ILE A 132 -12.52 -8.90 -15.51
C ILE A 132 -13.81 -9.73 -15.56
N ALA A 133 -13.79 -10.93 -14.96
CA ALA A 133 -14.94 -11.82 -14.89
C ALA A 133 -14.96 -12.54 -13.53
N ALA A 134 -15.52 -11.88 -12.51
CA ALA A 134 -15.62 -12.41 -11.16
C ALA A 134 -16.58 -13.62 -11.09
N GLY A 135 -16.04 -14.83 -11.25
CA GLY A 135 -16.78 -16.08 -11.08
C GLY A 135 -17.19 -16.30 -9.61
N TYR A 136 -16.26 -16.08 -8.70
CA TYR A 136 -16.41 -16.25 -7.24
C TYR A 136 -16.47 -14.87 -6.57
N PRO A 137 -17.67 -14.38 -6.20
CA PRO A 137 -17.82 -13.03 -5.65
C PRO A 137 -17.31 -12.98 -4.21
N ARG A 138 -16.57 -11.92 -3.89
CA ARG A 138 -16.09 -11.60 -2.54
C ARG A 138 -16.57 -10.20 -2.16
N SER A 139 -16.73 -9.93 -0.87
CA SER A 139 -17.09 -8.60 -0.39
C SER A 139 -16.41 -8.26 0.94
N TRP A 140 -16.32 -6.96 1.21
CA TRP A 140 -15.83 -6.35 2.45
C TRP A 140 -17.00 -5.66 3.15
N ARG A 141 -17.50 -6.21 4.26
CA ARG A 141 -18.66 -5.63 4.98
C ARG A 141 -18.45 -5.52 6.50
N PRO A 142 -17.34 -4.94 6.97
CA PRO A 142 -17.04 -4.80 8.40
C PRO A 142 -18.09 -3.98 9.17
N ASP A 143 -18.77 -3.02 8.51
CA ASP A 143 -19.81 -2.22 9.16
C ASP A 143 -21.02 -3.09 9.52
N LYS A 144 -21.39 -4.05 8.64
CA LYS A 144 -22.46 -5.02 8.91
C LYS A 144 -22.13 -5.91 10.11
N GLU A 145 -20.85 -6.16 10.34
CA GLU A 145 -20.34 -6.95 11.47
C GLU A 145 -20.22 -6.13 12.77
N GLY A 146 -20.46 -4.81 12.72
CA GLY A 146 -20.24 -3.93 13.85
C GLY A 146 -18.74 -3.75 14.21
N ARG A 147 -17.82 -4.00 13.26
CA ARG A 147 -16.39 -3.79 13.54
C ARG A 147 -16.13 -2.30 13.81
N PRO A 148 -15.34 -1.95 14.85
CA PRO A 148 -14.99 -0.56 15.11
C PRO A 148 -14.25 0.06 13.92
N VAL A 149 -14.73 1.23 13.49
CA VAL A 149 -14.09 2.06 12.47
C VAL A 149 -13.54 3.34 13.10
N LYS A 150 -12.40 3.81 12.61
CA LYS A 150 -11.89 5.17 12.88
C LYS A 150 -11.71 5.91 11.57
N ASN A 151 -11.68 7.25 11.61
CA ASN A 151 -11.36 8.09 10.45
C ASN A 151 -12.10 7.66 9.17
N ARG A 152 -13.44 7.52 9.25
CA ARG A 152 -14.31 7.24 8.10
C ARG A 152 -13.95 8.18 6.95
N ILE A 153 -13.60 7.63 5.78
CA ILE A 153 -13.09 8.42 4.65
C ILE A 153 -14.15 9.39 4.15
N ASN A 154 -15.38 8.91 4.05
CA ASN A 154 -16.57 9.71 3.74
C ASN A 154 -17.77 9.04 4.41
N PRO A 155 -18.64 9.77 5.14
CA PRO A 155 -19.86 9.21 5.74
C PRO A 155 -20.77 8.48 4.74
N LYS A 156 -20.72 8.84 3.46
CA LYS A 156 -21.48 8.21 2.37
C LYS A 156 -20.82 6.96 1.79
N LEU A 157 -19.56 6.68 2.13
CA LEU A 157 -18.83 5.50 1.67
C LEU A 157 -18.77 4.45 2.79
N ALA A 158 -19.75 3.56 2.82
CA ALA A 158 -19.76 2.43 3.74
C ALA A 158 -18.49 1.56 3.58
N ASN A 159 -18.08 0.91 4.66
CA ASN A 159 -16.93 0.01 4.74
C ASN A 159 -15.56 0.66 4.44
N THR A 160 -15.48 2.00 4.52
CA THR A 160 -14.24 2.77 4.38
C THR A 160 -13.76 3.34 5.73
N GLY A 161 -12.48 3.64 5.85
CA GLY A 161 -11.85 4.14 7.07
C GLY A 161 -10.80 3.18 7.63
N ASP A 162 -10.38 3.46 8.85
CA ASP A 162 -9.37 2.70 9.58
C ASP A 162 -10.00 1.49 10.27
N TYR A 163 -9.56 0.30 9.88
CA TYR A 163 -9.99 -0.98 10.44
C TYR A 163 -8.81 -1.82 10.90
N LYS A 164 -9.10 -2.78 11.76
CA LYS A 164 -8.28 -4.00 11.88
C LYS A 164 -9.00 -5.08 11.07
N GLU A 165 -8.32 -5.61 10.05
CA GLU A 165 -8.87 -6.73 9.29
C GLU A 165 -8.75 -8.05 10.08
N GLY A 166 -9.18 -9.16 9.50
CA GLY A 166 -9.24 -10.49 10.14
C GLY A 166 -7.98 -10.90 10.90
N PHE A 167 -6.79 -10.66 10.36
CA PHE A 167 -5.52 -10.99 11.01
C PHE A 167 -5.04 -9.95 12.03
N GLY A 168 -5.84 -8.91 12.27
CA GLY A 168 -5.50 -7.80 13.14
C GLY A 168 -4.56 -6.77 12.51
N ASN A 169 -4.22 -6.89 11.22
CA ASN A 169 -3.40 -5.88 10.56
C ASN A 169 -4.18 -4.56 10.46
N LYS A 170 -3.46 -3.45 10.59
CA LYS A 170 -4.03 -2.11 10.44
C LYS A 170 -4.16 -1.80 8.95
N VAL A 171 -5.36 -1.43 8.53
CA VAL A 171 -5.65 -1.06 7.14
C VAL A 171 -6.57 0.15 7.11
N THR A 172 -6.24 1.13 6.28
CA THR A 172 -7.13 2.24 5.94
C THR A 172 -7.77 1.92 4.60
N VAL A 173 -9.07 1.72 4.54
CA VAL A 173 -9.81 1.41 3.31
C VAL A 173 -10.35 2.70 2.72
N TYR A 174 -9.91 3.08 1.53
CA TYR A 174 -10.31 4.31 0.84
C TYR A 174 -11.54 4.13 -0.03
N ALA A 175 -11.62 2.97 -0.69
CA ALA A 175 -12.71 2.66 -1.61
C ALA A 175 -12.87 1.14 -1.70
N VAL A 176 -14.10 0.68 -1.91
CA VAL A 176 -14.43 -0.73 -2.12
C VAL A 176 -15.61 -0.85 -3.08
N GLY A 177 -15.44 -1.64 -4.14
CA GLY A 177 -16.55 -2.01 -5.02
C GLY A 177 -17.15 -3.33 -4.56
N ASN A 178 -18.08 -3.28 -3.61
CA ASN A 178 -18.80 -4.49 -3.21
C ASN A 178 -19.79 -4.94 -4.31
N PRO A 179 -19.99 -6.26 -4.51
CA PRO A 179 -21.00 -6.77 -5.42
C PRO A 179 -22.41 -6.41 -4.97
N GLN A 180 -23.33 -6.39 -5.94
CA GLN A 180 -24.75 -6.20 -5.73
C GLN A 180 -25.33 -7.33 -4.87
N ALA A 181 -26.39 -7.03 -4.13
CA ALA A 181 -27.06 -8.02 -3.28
C ALA A 181 -27.77 -9.11 -4.10
N LYS A 182 -28.25 -8.75 -5.30
CA LYS A 182 -28.89 -9.65 -6.26
C LYS A 182 -28.20 -9.50 -7.60
N ASN A 183 -27.91 -10.62 -8.25
CA ASN A 183 -27.31 -10.65 -9.58
C ASN A 183 -28.38 -10.87 -10.64
N ARG A 184 -28.31 -10.12 -11.73
CA ARG A 184 -29.08 -10.35 -12.94
C ARG A 184 -28.70 -11.69 -13.59
N LYS A 185 -29.59 -12.19 -14.44
CA LYS A 185 -29.45 -13.53 -15.05
C LYS A 185 -28.44 -13.58 -16.21
N PRO A 186 -28.47 -12.66 -17.20
CA PRO A 186 -27.58 -12.78 -18.33
C PRO A 186 -26.13 -12.60 -17.88
N VAL A 187 -25.21 -13.30 -18.56
CA VAL A 187 -23.86 -13.56 -18.04
C VAL A 187 -23.08 -12.26 -17.80
N LEU A 188 -23.17 -11.30 -18.70
CA LEU A 188 -22.43 -10.04 -18.62
C LEU A 188 -22.92 -9.18 -17.45
N GLU A 189 -24.23 -9.05 -17.28
CA GLU A 189 -24.87 -8.34 -16.18
C GLU A 189 -24.63 -9.03 -14.85
N LYS A 190 -24.63 -10.36 -14.84
CA LYS A 190 -24.26 -11.16 -13.66
C LYS A 190 -22.82 -10.90 -13.24
N LEU A 191 -21.89 -10.85 -14.19
CA LEU A 191 -20.48 -10.53 -13.91
C LEU A 191 -20.32 -9.09 -13.44
N HIS A 192 -21.03 -8.14 -14.05
CA HIS A 192 -21.10 -6.75 -13.61
C HIS A 192 -21.57 -6.64 -12.16
N ASP A 193 -22.68 -7.31 -11.83
CA ASP A 193 -23.27 -7.29 -10.49
C ASP A 193 -22.37 -7.95 -9.45
N LYS A 194 -21.53 -8.91 -9.86
CA LYS A 194 -20.47 -9.51 -9.05
C LYS A 194 -19.21 -8.64 -8.89
N SER A 195 -19.29 -7.37 -9.24
CA SER A 195 -18.18 -6.42 -9.15
C SER A 195 -17.02 -6.70 -10.11
N SER A 196 -17.31 -7.26 -11.28
CA SER A 196 -16.32 -7.31 -12.35
C SER A 196 -16.07 -5.93 -12.95
N GLY A 197 -14.89 -5.71 -13.53
CA GLY A 197 -14.56 -4.41 -14.10
C GLY A 197 -13.12 -4.26 -14.53
N TYR A 198 -12.70 -3.01 -14.71
CA TYR A 198 -11.38 -2.62 -15.20
C TYR A 198 -10.73 -1.66 -14.22
N GLY A 199 -9.46 -1.88 -13.88
CA GLY A 199 -8.69 -0.93 -13.09
C GLY A 199 -7.53 -0.35 -13.89
N LEU A 200 -7.31 0.95 -13.72
CA LEU A 200 -6.27 1.72 -14.40
C LEU A 200 -5.51 2.54 -13.38
N VAL A 201 -4.18 2.64 -13.56
CA VAL A 201 -3.33 3.46 -12.70
C VAL A 201 -2.44 4.33 -13.58
N HIS A 202 -2.60 5.64 -13.46
CA HIS A 202 -1.86 6.63 -14.21
C HIS A 202 -0.77 7.23 -13.33
N PHE A 203 0.49 6.99 -13.68
CA PHE A 203 1.65 7.57 -13.02
C PHE A 203 2.09 8.86 -13.72
N ASN A 204 1.81 10.00 -13.10
CA ASN A 204 2.28 11.29 -13.59
C ASN A 204 3.67 11.59 -12.99
N LYS A 205 4.72 11.31 -13.77
CA LYS A 205 6.12 11.50 -13.35
C LYS A 205 6.48 12.97 -13.10
N LYS A 206 5.88 13.91 -13.84
CA LYS A 206 6.13 15.35 -13.69
C LYS A 206 5.59 15.88 -12.36
N ASN A 207 4.35 15.51 -12.03
CA ASN A 207 3.65 16.01 -10.84
C ASN A 207 3.81 15.09 -9.62
N ARG A 208 4.42 13.91 -9.79
CA ARG A 208 4.56 12.84 -8.78
C ARG A 208 3.22 12.44 -8.18
N THR A 209 2.19 12.33 -9.01
CA THR A 209 0.85 11.87 -8.62
C THR A 209 0.49 10.55 -9.26
N ILE A 210 -0.35 9.77 -8.58
CA ILE A 210 -0.86 8.47 -9.00
C ILE A 210 -2.38 8.59 -9.01
N LYS A 211 -3.00 8.55 -10.19
CA LYS A 211 -4.46 8.50 -10.33
C LYS A 211 -4.89 7.05 -10.49
N ILE A 212 -5.82 6.62 -9.67
CA ILE A 212 -6.36 5.27 -9.61
C ILE A 212 -7.81 5.34 -10.07
N GLU A 213 -8.14 4.59 -11.10
CA GLU A 213 -9.49 4.52 -11.68
C GLU A 213 -9.97 3.08 -11.69
N CYS A 214 -11.27 2.88 -11.47
CA CYS A 214 -11.85 1.55 -11.40
C CYS A 214 -13.27 1.58 -11.96
N PHE A 215 -13.42 1.10 -13.19
CA PHE A 215 -14.66 1.07 -13.95
C PHE A 215 -15.39 -0.25 -13.76
N LYS A 216 -16.72 -0.21 -13.74
CA LYS A 216 -17.59 -1.40 -13.74
C LYS A 216 -17.57 -2.05 -15.13
N LEU A 217 -17.87 -3.35 -15.21
CA LEU A 217 -17.73 -4.14 -16.44
C LEU A 217 -18.47 -3.59 -17.68
N LEU A 218 -19.65 -2.98 -17.51
CA LEU A 218 -20.56 -2.63 -18.63
C LEU A 218 -20.61 -1.13 -18.91
N PHE A 219 -19.55 -0.40 -18.60
CA PHE A 219 -19.46 1.02 -18.93
C PHE A 219 -19.22 1.25 -20.43
N ASP A 220 -19.65 2.40 -20.93
CA ASP A 220 -19.35 2.84 -22.30
C ASP A 220 -18.03 3.60 -22.32
N ALA A 221 -16.98 3.00 -22.88
CA ALA A 221 -15.66 3.61 -22.96
C ALA A 221 -15.60 4.83 -23.89
N ASN A 222 -16.55 4.98 -24.83
CA ASN A 222 -16.62 6.15 -25.71
C ASN A 222 -17.33 7.34 -25.05
N ASN A 223 -18.07 7.11 -23.95
CA ASN A 223 -18.84 8.12 -23.24
C ASN A 223 -18.84 7.87 -21.73
N ILE A 224 -17.65 8.00 -21.13
CA ILE A 224 -17.42 7.73 -19.71
C ILE A 224 -18.15 8.75 -18.82
N LYS A 225 -18.90 8.25 -17.83
CA LYS A 225 -19.58 9.04 -16.81
C LYS A 225 -19.04 8.75 -15.40
N PRO A 226 -19.21 9.66 -14.42
CA PRO A 226 -18.75 9.43 -13.05
C PRO A 226 -19.30 8.14 -12.41
N GLU A 227 -20.56 7.80 -12.68
CA GLU A 227 -21.23 6.61 -12.14
C GLU A 227 -20.74 5.28 -12.70
N ASP A 228 -19.96 5.31 -13.78
CA ASP A 228 -19.36 4.11 -14.38
C ASP A 228 -18.24 3.55 -13.51
N GLN A 229 -17.66 4.36 -12.62
CA GLN A 229 -16.68 3.91 -11.65
C GLN A 229 -17.34 3.30 -10.40
N PHE A 230 -16.59 2.45 -9.71
CA PHE A 230 -17.00 2.00 -8.39
C PHE A 230 -16.99 3.16 -7.38
N PRO A 231 -17.81 3.11 -6.31
CA PRO A 231 -17.85 4.17 -5.31
C PRO A 231 -16.48 4.45 -4.67
N GLY A 232 -16.08 5.71 -4.63
CA GLY A 232 -14.79 6.16 -4.07
C GLY A 232 -13.67 6.31 -5.11
N TRP A 233 -13.90 5.91 -6.36
CA TRP A 233 -13.03 6.22 -7.50
C TRP A 233 -13.60 7.40 -8.33
N PRO A 234 -12.75 8.13 -9.07
CA PRO A 234 -11.29 8.01 -9.11
C PRO A 234 -10.64 8.60 -7.85
N LEU A 235 -9.46 8.07 -7.46
CA LEU A 235 -8.66 8.62 -6.37
C LEU A 235 -7.29 9.04 -6.90
N THR A 236 -6.84 10.26 -6.57
CA THR A 236 -5.48 10.71 -6.86
C THR A 236 -4.69 10.88 -5.58
N ILE A 237 -3.52 10.25 -5.51
CA ILE A 237 -2.57 10.39 -4.39
C ILE A 237 -1.25 10.98 -4.88
N LYS A 238 -0.49 11.61 -3.97
CA LYS A 238 0.91 11.95 -4.19
C LYS A 238 1.78 10.73 -3.90
N MET A 239 2.85 10.54 -4.68
CA MET A 239 3.81 9.45 -4.51
C MET A 239 4.33 9.34 -3.07
N GLU A 240 4.62 10.48 -2.44
CA GLU A 240 5.17 10.53 -1.09
C GLU A 240 4.22 9.97 -0.02
N GLN A 241 2.90 9.91 -0.30
CA GLN A 241 1.93 9.31 0.61
C GLN A 241 2.13 7.80 0.78
N ASN A 242 2.88 7.13 -0.11
CA ASN A 242 3.27 5.73 0.06
C ASN A 242 4.29 5.51 1.20
N TYR A 243 4.79 6.58 1.82
CA TYR A 243 5.50 6.55 3.09
C TYR A 243 4.71 7.37 4.13
N GLY A 244 3.65 6.77 4.67
CA GLY A 244 2.71 7.49 5.53
C GLY A 244 3.15 7.72 6.98
N ARG A 245 4.30 7.20 7.44
CA ARG A 245 4.78 7.46 8.82
C ARG A 245 4.84 8.97 9.08
N LYS A 246 4.31 9.38 10.24
CA LYS A 246 4.37 10.76 10.74
C LYS A 246 5.79 11.06 11.22
N ALA A 247 6.30 12.24 10.88
CA ALA A 247 7.61 12.70 11.31
C ALA A 247 7.65 12.83 12.85
N VAL A 248 8.72 12.34 13.46
CA VAL A 248 9.07 12.65 14.86
C VAL A 248 10.06 13.83 14.90
N ALA A 249 10.91 13.92 13.88
CA ALA A 249 11.85 15.00 13.66
C ALA A 249 12.12 15.14 12.16
N TYR A 250 12.91 16.15 11.79
CA TYR A 250 13.31 16.41 10.41
C TYR A 250 14.83 16.49 10.30
N LEU A 251 15.37 16.37 9.10
CA LEU A 251 16.78 16.70 8.82
C LEU A 251 16.87 18.13 8.26
N PRO A 252 18.07 18.73 8.19
CA PRO A 252 18.27 19.96 7.43
C PRO A 252 17.68 19.85 6.02
N THR A 253 17.15 20.95 5.51
CA THR A 253 16.70 21.03 4.13
C THR A 253 17.89 20.82 3.21
N ILE A 254 17.77 19.83 2.33
CA ILE A 254 18.74 19.56 1.27
C ILE A 254 18.44 20.53 0.14
N GLU A 255 19.44 21.26 -0.31
CA GLU A 255 19.38 22.13 -1.49
C GLU A 255 20.46 21.69 -2.47
N VAL A 256 20.09 21.52 -3.74
CA VAL A 256 20.97 20.94 -4.76
C VAL A 256 21.11 21.89 -5.95
N THR A 257 22.34 22.13 -6.37
CA THR A 257 22.67 22.90 -7.57
C THR A 257 23.40 22.02 -8.58
N GLY A 258 23.09 22.18 -9.87
CA GLY A 258 23.73 21.42 -10.95
C GLY A 258 23.11 20.03 -11.23
N MET A 259 22.02 19.67 -10.56
CA MET A 259 21.27 18.44 -10.82
C MET A 259 19.77 18.67 -10.62
N THR A 260 18.93 18.04 -11.44
CA THR A 260 17.46 18.04 -11.27
C THR A 260 17.00 16.68 -10.75
N ASN A 261 15.99 16.68 -9.88
CA ASN A 261 15.41 15.46 -9.30
C ASN A 261 16.47 14.48 -8.75
N PRO A 262 17.39 14.92 -7.88
CA PRO A 262 18.40 14.03 -7.31
C PRO A 262 17.74 12.94 -6.46
N VAL A 263 18.42 11.80 -6.36
CA VAL A 263 18.06 10.76 -5.40
C VAL A 263 18.59 11.14 -4.03
N VAL A 264 17.71 11.12 -3.03
CA VAL A 264 18.05 11.31 -1.61
C VAL A 264 17.85 9.98 -0.88
N GLN A 265 18.91 9.48 -0.25
CA GLN A 265 18.88 8.31 0.62
C GLN A 265 19.17 8.73 2.06
N VAL A 266 18.28 8.36 2.98
CA VAL A 266 18.40 8.64 4.41
C VAL A 266 18.77 7.35 5.14
N ILE A 267 19.90 7.38 5.84
CA ILE A 267 20.46 6.23 6.56
C ILE A 267 20.57 6.60 8.03
N ASP A 268 20.06 5.74 8.89
CA ASP A 268 20.19 5.85 10.33
C ASP A 268 21.63 5.50 10.74
N SER A 269 22.35 6.44 11.34
CA SER A 269 23.76 6.23 11.69
C SER A 269 23.97 5.25 12.84
N LEU A 270 22.94 4.92 13.62
CA LEU A 270 23.07 4.00 14.75
C LEU A 270 23.23 2.54 14.30
N ASN A 271 22.52 2.14 13.25
CA ASN A 271 22.44 0.74 12.80
C ASN A 271 22.72 0.58 11.30
N ASN A 272 23.08 1.66 10.61
CA ASN A 272 23.34 1.70 9.17
C ASN A 272 22.14 1.25 8.30
N GLU A 273 20.93 1.30 8.85
CA GLU A 273 19.72 0.95 8.10
C GLU A 273 19.24 2.12 7.25
N VAL A 274 18.93 1.83 5.98
CA VAL A 274 18.25 2.81 5.12
C VAL A 274 16.82 2.98 5.64
N VAL A 275 16.51 4.21 6.04
CA VAL A 275 15.17 4.63 6.45
C VAL A 275 14.25 4.70 5.23
N TYR A 276 14.74 5.33 4.15
CA TYR A 276 14.16 5.32 2.81
C TYR A 276 15.15 5.86 1.77
N THR A 277 14.83 5.61 0.50
CA THR A 277 15.40 6.33 -0.64
C THR A 277 14.26 6.93 -1.47
N LEU A 278 14.44 8.15 -1.98
CA LEU A 278 13.45 8.87 -2.78
C LEU A 278 14.14 9.67 -3.89
N ARG A 279 13.66 9.58 -5.13
CA ARG A 279 13.94 10.61 -6.14
C ARG A 279 13.02 11.81 -5.89
N ILE A 280 13.59 12.93 -5.52
CA ILE A 280 12.80 14.14 -5.17
C ILE A 280 12.27 14.82 -6.43
N ASN A 281 11.28 15.70 -6.27
CA ASN A 281 10.80 16.56 -7.35
C ASN A 281 11.37 17.98 -7.18
N GLY A 282 12.20 18.42 -8.14
CA GLY A 282 12.94 19.67 -8.07
C GLY A 282 14.33 19.50 -7.47
N THR A 283 14.77 20.51 -6.73
CA THR A 283 16.16 20.66 -6.24
C THR A 283 16.24 20.87 -4.73
N SER A 284 15.11 20.79 -4.03
CA SER A 284 15.03 20.98 -2.58
C SER A 284 14.14 19.92 -1.94
N PHE A 285 14.56 19.40 -0.80
CA PHE A 285 13.79 18.42 -0.04
C PHE A 285 14.16 18.49 1.44
N ARG A 286 13.16 18.44 2.31
CA ARG A 286 13.36 18.36 3.77
C ARG A 286 13.02 16.95 4.25
N PRO A 287 14.01 16.08 4.52
CA PRO A 287 13.74 14.72 4.95
C PRO A 287 13.01 14.68 6.29
N LYS A 288 11.97 13.84 6.38
CA LYS A 288 11.35 13.49 7.65
C LYS A 288 12.00 12.24 8.23
N VAL A 289 12.14 12.18 9.54
CA VAL A 289 12.67 11.01 10.25
C VAL A 289 11.77 10.63 11.42
N PHE A 290 11.89 9.38 11.85
CA PHE A 290 10.91 8.75 12.74
C PHE A 290 11.46 8.46 14.14
N LYS A 291 12.64 9.01 14.43
CA LYS A 291 13.25 9.11 15.75
C LYS A 291 14.27 10.25 15.75
N LYS A 292 14.58 10.79 16.92
CA LYS A 292 15.69 11.74 17.07
C LYS A 292 17.02 10.98 16.95
N GLY A 293 18.04 11.61 16.38
CA GLY A 293 19.35 10.97 16.23
C GLY A 293 20.23 11.60 15.14
N LYS A 294 21.31 10.90 14.81
CA LYS A 294 22.23 11.24 13.73
C LYS A 294 21.95 10.37 12.50
N TYR A 295 22.09 10.97 11.33
CA TYR A 295 21.79 10.34 10.05
C TYR A 295 22.90 10.63 9.04
N LEU A 296 23.15 9.67 8.17
CA LEU A 296 23.92 9.87 6.95
C LEU A 296 22.92 10.09 5.81
N VAL A 297 23.08 11.20 5.10
CA VAL A 297 22.25 11.54 3.94
C VAL A 297 23.12 11.48 2.71
N ARG A 298 22.72 10.66 1.74
CA ARG A 298 23.34 10.60 0.41
C ARG A 298 22.44 11.28 -0.61
N VAL A 299 23.02 12.11 -1.46
CA VAL A 299 22.32 12.90 -2.47
C VAL A 299 23.05 12.78 -3.80
N GLY A 300 22.35 12.60 -4.92
CA GLY A 300 22.97 12.63 -6.24
C GLY A 300 22.28 11.74 -7.29
N ASN A 301 23.06 11.29 -8.26
CA ASN A 301 22.62 10.44 -9.35
C ASN A 301 23.16 9.01 -9.14
N GLN A 302 22.25 8.06 -8.94
CA GLN A 302 22.63 6.66 -8.70
C GLN A 302 23.04 5.95 -9.99
N GLU A 303 22.55 6.40 -11.14
CA GLU A 303 22.87 5.85 -12.46
C GLU A 303 24.34 6.07 -12.82
N THR A 304 24.86 7.28 -12.58
CA THR A 304 26.26 7.63 -12.84
C THR A 304 27.19 7.37 -11.66
N GLY A 305 26.63 7.08 -10.47
CA GLY A 305 27.38 6.98 -9.23
C GLY A 305 27.85 8.32 -8.65
N ASN A 306 27.50 9.45 -9.28
CA ASN A 306 27.81 10.79 -8.80
C ASN A 306 26.94 11.13 -7.57
N MET A 307 27.38 10.64 -6.41
CA MET A 307 26.71 10.77 -5.12
C MET A 307 27.62 11.50 -4.14
N LYS A 308 27.03 12.38 -3.34
CA LYS A 308 27.68 13.07 -2.22
C LYS A 308 26.98 12.70 -0.92
N GLU A 309 27.70 12.74 0.20
CA GLU A 309 27.14 12.37 1.49
C GLU A 309 27.49 13.36 2.61
N VAL A 310 26.61 13.45 3.60
CA VAL A 310 26.79 14.32 4.76
C VAL A 310 26.16 13.69 6.00
N LYS A 311 26.84 13.82 7.14
CA LYS A 311 26.29 13.48 8.45
C LYS A 311 25.52 14.68 9.02
N VAL A 312 24.30 14.44 9.48
CA VAL A 312 23.40 15.47 10.05
C VAL A 312 22.71 14.95 11.30
N SER A 313 22.32 15.88 12.17
CA SER A 313 21.45 15.59 13.32
C SER A 313 20.01 15.95 13.00
N SER A 314 19.09 15.21 13.61
CA SER A 314 17.66 15.54 13.55
C SER A 314 17.35 16.85 14.25
N LEU A 315 16.44 17.63 13.67
CA LEU A 315 15.94 18.92 14.12
C LEU A 315 14.45 18.82 14.48
N LYS A 316 13.98 19.72 15.33
CA LYS A 316 12.54 19.90 15.58
C LYS A 316 11.85 20.45 14.31
N ALA A 317 10.52 20.33 14.25
CA ALA A 317 9.74 20.76 13.08
C ALA A 317 9.90 22.26 12.77
N ASN A 318 9.98 23.10 13.81
CA ASN A 318 10.13 24.55 13.73
C ASN A 318 11.57 25.04 13.56
N GLU A 319 12.56 24.16 13.72
CA GLU A 319 13.97 24.51 13.50
C GLU A 319 14.31 24.47 12.00
N SER A 320 15.10 25.42 11.53
CA SER A 320 15.56 25.48 10.14
C SER A 320 17.08 25.37 10.06
N SER A 321 17.55 24.55 9.12
CA SER A 321 18.95 24.42 8.75
C SER A 321 19.01 23.92 7.32
N LYS A 322 20.11 24.22 6.62
CA LYS A 322 20.28 23.86 5.21
C LYS A 322 21.58 23.10 4.99
N LYS A 323 21.58 22.19 4.01
CA LYS A 323 22.78 21.53 3.49
C LYS A 323 22.79 21.65 1.97
N GLN A 324 23.80 22.37 1.47
CA GLN A 324 24.00 22.59 0.04
C GLN A 324 24.80 21.44 -0.58
N PHE A 325 24.38 20.99 -1.75
CA PHE A 325 25.10 20.04 -2.58
C PHE A 325 25.29 20.62 -3.98
N TYR A 326 26.55 20.92 -4.33
CA TYR A 326 26.92 21.41 -5.65
C TYR A 326 27.40 20.25 -6.51
N PHE A 327 26.78 20.02 -7.66
CA PHE A 327 27.26 19.09 -8.67
C PHE A 327 27.72 19.87 -9.89
N THR A 328 28.86 19.50 -10.47
CA THR A 328 29.24 19.96 -11.80
C THR A 328 28.30 19.29 -12.80
N LYS A 329 27.73 20.08 -13.72
CA LYS A 329 26.84 19.58 -14.76
C LYS A 329 27.54 18.61 -15.69
#